data_AF-A0A962YK08-F1
#
_entry.id   AF-A0A962YK08-F1
#
_cell.length_a   1.000
_cell.length_b   1.000
_cell.length_c   1.000
_cell.angle_alpha   90.00
_cell.angle_beta   90.00
_cell.angle_gamma   90.00
#
_symmetry.space_group_name_H-M   'P 1'
#
loop_
_entity.id
_entity.type
_entity.pdbx_description
1 polymer ?
#
loop_
_entity_poly.entity_id
_entity_poly.type
_entity_poly.pdbx_seq_one_letter_code
_entity_poly.pdbx_strand_id
1 'polypeptide(L)'
;MTTIPATNPATGQPLLPAALLRRLAAMLYDGLLLFGVIFTGTVVLLPFTNGHAIAPGNPAYQASLLGLIGLFYGWCWTHGGQSLGMKAWHI
;
A
#
# COMPACT_ATOMS: atom_id res chain seq x y z
N MET A 1 33.98 13.49 11.81
CA MET A 1 33.16 12.30 12.14
C MET A 1 32.71 11.71 10.82
N THR A 2 33.52 10.84 10.23
CA THR A 2 33.34 10.27 8.88
C THR A 2 32.54 8.97 9.01
N THR A 3 31.31 8.94 8.51
CA THR A 3 30.50 7.72 8.49
C THR A 3 31.03 6.80 7.40
N ILE A 4 31.58 5.64 7.78
CA ILE A 4 31.96 4.59 6.83
C ILE A 4 30.66 4.12 6.17
N PRO A 5 30.53 4.21 4.83
CA PRO A 5 29.34 3.70 4.15
C PRO A 5 29.26 2.20 4.36
N ALA A 6 28.10 1.72 4.82
CA ALA A 6 27.86 0.28 4.92
C ALA A 6 28.06 -0.34 3.52
N THR A 7 28.89 -1.38 3.44
CA THR A 7 29.23 -2.09 2.21
C THR A 7 28.65 -3.49 2.25
N ASN A 8 28.30 -4.04 1.09
CA ASN A 8 27.80 -5.41 1.01
C ASN A 8 28.94 -6.39 1.35
N PRO A 9 28.80 -7.27 2.36
CA PRO A 9 29.86 -8.19 2.78
C PRO A 9 30.27 -9.21 1.71
N ALA A 10 29.43 -9.46 0.69
CA ALA A 10 29.73 -10.38 -0.40
C ALA A 10 30.49 -9.74 -1.57
N THR A 11 30.34 -8.42 -1.80
CA THR A 11 30.86 -7.75 -3.00
C THR A 11 31.69 -6.50 -2.72
N GLY A 12 31.79 -6.05 -1.47
CA GLY A 12 32.54 -4.86 -1.07
C GLY A 12 31.97 -3.54 -1.63
N GLN A 13 30.83 -3.59 -2.31
CA GLN A 13 30.20 -2.41 -2.92
C GLN A 13 29.46 -1.58 -1.87
N PRO A 14 29.50 -0.23 -1.96
CA PRO A 14 28.68 0.63 -1.10
C PRO A 14 27.20 0.29 -1.25
N LEU A 15 26.49 0.16 -0.13
CA LEU A 15 25.03 0.08 -0.13
C LEU A 15 24.48 1.45 -0.53
N LEU A 16 24.27 1.65 -1.84
CA LEU A 16 23.65 2.88 -2.33
C LEU A 16 22.21 2.95 -1.79
N PRO A 17 21.81 4.09 -1.19
CA PRO A 17 20.43 4.31 -0.81
C PRO A 17 19.52 4.04 -2.01
N ALA A 18 18.44 3.27 -1.81
CA ALA A 18 17.46 3.04 -2.86
C ALA A 18 17.03 4.39 -3.47
N ALA A 19 17.16 4.50 -4.80
CA ALA A 19 16.88 5.75 -5.51
C ALA A 19 15.50 6.29 -5.13
N LEU A 20 15.39 7.60 -4.92
CA LEU A 20 14.13 8.28 -4.57
C LEU A 20 12.96 7.87 -5.47
N LEU A 21 13.23 7.67 -6.77
CA LEU A 21 12.25 7.19 -7.75
C LEU A 21 11.69 5.79 -7.44
N ARG A 22 12.50 4.86 -6.93
CA ARG A 22 12.02 3.52 -6.53
C ARG A 22 11.08 3.61 -5.32
N ARG A 23 11.37 4.50 -4.37
CA ARG A 23 10.50 4.75 -3.22
C ARG A 23 9.17 5.38 -3.65
N LEU A 24 9.20 6.35 -4.57
CA LEU A 24 7.99 6.94 -5.15
C LEU A 24 7.17 5.93 -5.95
N ALA A 25 7.82 5.08 -6.74
CA ALA A 25 7.15 4.01 -7.49
C ALA A 25 6.49 2.98 -6.56
N ALA A 26 7.15 2.62 -5.45
CA ALA A 26 6.57 1.75 -4.43
C ALA A 26 5.32 2.38 -3.79
N MET A 27 5.37 3.66 -3.42
CA MET A 27 4.21 4.38 -2.87
C MET A 27 3.05 4.47 -3.87
N LEU A 28 3.35 4.75 -5.14
CA LEU A 28 2.35 4.79 -6.20
C LEU A 28 1.69 3.42 -6.40
N TYR A 29 2.50 2.35 -6.36
CA TYR A 29 2.02 0.97 -6.47
C TYR A 29 1.09 0.60 -5.32
N ASP A 30 1.45 0.96 -4.08
CA ASP A 30 0.59 0.75 -2.92
C ASP A 30 -0.73 1.53 -3.02
N GLY A 31 -0.69 2.76 -3.55
CA GLY A 31 -1.89 3.56 -3.83
C GLY A 31 -2.79 2.93 -4.89
N LEU A 32 -2.22 2.38 -5.97
CA LEU A 32 -2.96 1.66 -7.01
C LEU A 32 -3.60 0.37 -6.48
N LEU A 33 -2.89 -0.37 -5.64
CA LEU A 33 -3.43 -1.55 -4.96
C LEU A 33 -4.61 -1.18 -4.05
N LEU A 34 -4.43 -0.15 -3.21
CA LEU A 34 -5.50 0.32 -2.34
C LEU A 34 -6.73 0.78 -3.15
N PHE A 35 -6.51 1.47 -4.26
CA PHE A 35 -7.58 1.86 -5.18
C PHE A 35 -8.33 0.64 -5.73
N GLY A 36 -7.60 -0.40 -6.18
CA GLY A 36 -8.20 -1.65 -6.65
C GLY A 36 -9.03 -2.37 -5.57
N VAL A 37 -8.54 -2.38 -4.33
CA VAL A 37 -9.25 -2.97 -3.18
C VAL A 37 -10.53 -2.19 -2.87
N ILE A 38 -10.46 -0.87 -2.81
CA ILE A 38 -11.63 -0.01 -2.58
C ILE A 38 -12.63 -0.18 -3.73
N PHE A 39 -12.18 -0.14 -4.98
CA PHE A 39 -13.04 -0.30 -6.14
C PHE A 39 -13.76 -1.66 -6.13
N THR A 40 -13.02 -2.75 -5.87
CA THR A 40 -13.60 -4.10 -5.77
C THR A 40 -14.61 -4.17 -4.63
N GLY A 41 -14.28 -3.59 -3.46
CA GLY A 41 -15.19 -3.51 -2.33
C GLY A 41 -16.49 -2.77 -2.66
N THR A 42 -16.40 -1.63 -3.35
CA THR A 42 -17.58 -0.88 -3.81
C THR A 42 -18.40 -1.70 -4.81
N VAL A 43 -17.77 -2.32 -5.82
CA VAL A 43 -18.46 -3.17 -6.82
C VAL A 43 -19.19 -4.33 -6.16
N VAL A 44 -18.59 -4.97 -5.15
CA VAL A 44 -19.24 -6.04 -4.38
C VAL A 44 -20.43 -5.51 -3.57
N LEU A 45 -20.40 -4.25 -3.12
CA LEU A 45 -21.46 -3.63 -2.33
C LEU A 45 -22.67 -3.16 -3.17
N LEU A 46 -22.49 -2.90 -4.47
CA LEU A 46 -23.54 -2.50 -5.41
C LEU A 46 -24.78 -3.43 -5.41
N PRO A 47 -24.64 -4.77 -5.56
CA PRO A 47 -25.80 -5.67 -5.54
C PRO A 47 -26.53 -5.66 -4.19
N PHE A 48 -25.82 -5.49 -3.07
CA PHE A 48 -26.45 -5.38 -1.74
C PHE A 48 -27.25 -4.08 -1.55
N THR A 49 -26.95 -3.05 -2.35
CA THR A 49 -27.69 -1.77 -2.33
C THR A 49 -28.92 -1.81 -3.25
N ASN A 50 -29.29 -2.98 -3.78
CA ASN A 50 -30.40 -3.16 -4.75
C ASN A 50 -30.29 -2.23 -5.98
N GLY A 51 -29.06 -1.89 -6.38
CA GLY A 51 -28.81 -0.99 -7.52
C GLY A 51 -29.10 0.49 -7.25
N HIS A 52 -29.46 0.89 -6.03
CA HIS A 52 -29.55 2.30 -5.68
C HIS A 52 -28.15 2.91 -5.50
N ALA A 53 -27.99 4.16 -5.96
CA ALA A 53 -26.78 4.92 -5.70
C ALA A 53 -26.59 5.07 -4.19
N ILE A 54 -25.39 4.76 -3.69
CA ILE A 54 -25.05 4.98 -2.30
C ILE A 54 -25.09 6.49 -2.04
N ALA A 55 -26.01 6.94 -1.18
CA ALA A 55 -26.16 8.34 -0.86
C ALA A 55 -24.86 8.92 -0.26
N PRO A 56 -24.43 10.14 -0.67
CA PRO A 56 -23.32 10.82 -0.03
C PRO A 56 -23.60 10.98 1.47
N GLY A 57 -22.62 10.63 2.30
CA GLY A 57 -22.76 10.70 3.76
C GLY A 57 -23.35 9.45 4.42
N ASN A 58 -23.55 8.34 3.68
CA ASN A 58 -23.97 7.07 4.29
C ASN A 58 -22.87 6.52 5.23
N PRO A 59 -23.12 6.43 6.54
CA PRO A 59 -22.12 5.97 7.51
C PRO A 59 -21.69 4.53 7.29
N ALA A 60 -22.57 3.66 6.76
CA ALA A 60 -22.23 2.26 6.46
C ALA A 60 -21.20 2.17 5.32
N TYR A 61 -21.35 2.99 4.29
CA TYR A 61 -20.38 3.05 3.19
C TYR A 61 -19.04 3.62 3.67
N GLN A 62 -19.06 4.69 4.47
CA GLN A 62 -17.83 5.22 5.07
C GLN A 62 -17.12 4.20 5.97
N ALA A 63 -17.87 3.46 6.79
CA ALA A 63 -17.32 2.38 7.61
C ALA A 63 -16.72 1.26 6.74
N SER A 64 -17.35 0.91 5.61
CA SER A 64 -16.81 -0.08 4.68
C SER A 64 -15.50 0.38 4.04
N LEU A 65 -15.41 1.65 3.63
CA LEU A 65 -14.19 2.25 3.10
C LEU A 65 -13.08 2.26 4.16
N LEU A 66 -13.40 2.69 5.38
CA LEU A 66 -12.46 2.70 6.49
C LEU A 66 -11.97 1.29 6.83
N GLY A 67 -12.88 0.30 6.79
CA GLY A 67 -12.58 -1.11 6.98
C GLY A 67 -11.65 -1.67 5.91
N LEU A 68 -11.90 -1.36 4.64
CA LEU A 68 -11.03 -1.79 3.52
C LEU A 68 -9.63 -1.16 3.62
N ILE A 69 -9.55 0.14 3.96
CA ILE A 69 -8.29 0.84 4.21
C ILE A 69 -7.56 0.21 5.40
N GLY A 70 -8.25 0.00 6.51
CA GLY A 70 -7.70 -0.60 7.73
C GLY A 70 -7.23 -2.04 7.50
N LEU A 71 -7.95 -2.82 6.71
CA LEU A 71 -7.58 -4.19 6.36
C LEU A 71 -6.34 -4.21 5.45
N PHE A 72 -6.26 -3.31 4.47
CA PHE A 72 -5.09 -3.18 3.60
C PHE A 72 -3.83 -2.77 4.39
N TYR A 73 -3.91 -1.70 5.16
CA TYR A 73 -2.77 -1.25 5.97
C TYR A 73 -2.45 -2.20 7.12
N GLY A 74 -3.45 -2.81 7.76
CA GLY A 74 -3.28 -3.81 8.80
C GLY A 74 -2.63 -5.09 8.28
N TRP A 75 -2.95 -5.50 7.05
CA TRP A 75 -2.25 -6.58 6.36
C TRP A 75 -0.78 -6.21 6.11
N CYS A 76 -0.51 -5.01 5.58
CA CYS A 76 0.86 -4.49 5.42
C CYS A 76 1.63 -4.46 6.76
N TRP A 77 0.96 -4.12 7.85
CA TRP A 77 1.55 -4.05 9.19
C TRP A 77 1.90 -5.45 9.74
N THR A 78 1.02 -6.42 9.55
CA THR A 78 1.22 -7.81 10.02
C THR A 78 2.21 -8.61 9.16
N HIS A 79 2.36 -8.28 7.86
CA HIS A 79 3.18 -9.05 6.92
C HIS A 79 4.66 -8.62 6.82
N GLY A 80 5.13 -7.73 7.69
CA GLY A 80 6.58 -7.54 7.91
C GLY A 80 7.11 -6.11 7.77
N GLY A 81 6.29 -5.08 8.01
CA GLY A 81 6.76 -3.69 8.10
C GLY A 81 7.24 -3.06 6.78
N GLN A 82 7.20 -3.83 5.68
CA GLN A 82 7.42 -3.36 4.32
C GLN A 82 6.12 -3.51 3.53
N SER A 83 5.75 -2.44 2.84
CA SER A 83 4.62 -2.46 1.91
C SER A 83 4.89 -3.37 0.71
N LEU A 84 3.81 -3.84 0.07
CA LEU A 84 3.93 -4.68 -1.12
C LEU A 84 4.74 -4.00 -2.21
N GLY A 85 4.64 -2.67 -2.36
CA GLY A 85 5.47 -1.89 -3.27
C GLY A 85 6.96 -1.98 -2.96
N MET A 86 7.35 -1.94 -1.68
CA MET A 86 8.76 -2.12 -1.29
C MET A 86 9.25 -3.54 -1.59
N LYS A 87 8.43 -4.56 -1.33
CA LYS A 87 8.73 -5.95 -1.68
C LYS A 87 8.86 -6.17 -3.19
N ALA A 88 7.93 -5.63 -3.98
CA ALA A 88 7.89 -5.78 -5.43
C ALA A 88 9.13 -5.16 -6.11
N TRP A 89 9.67 -4.08 -5.54
CA TRP A 89 10.83 -3.37 -6.06
C TRP A 89 12.14 -3.67 -5.33
N HIS A 90 12.15 -4.66 -4.42
CA HIS A 90 13.31 -5.05 -3.61
C HIS A 90 14.03 -3.83 -3.01
N ILE A 91 13.28 -3.02 -2.25
CA ILE A 91 13.77 -1.83 -1.53
C ILE A 91 14.26 -2.22 -0.13
#